data_AF-A0A6D2HGV6-F1
#
_entry.id   AF-A0A6D2HGV6-F1
#
_cell.length_a   1.000
_cell.length_b   1.000
_cell.length_c   1.000
_cell.angle_alpha   90.00
_cell.angle_beta   90.00
_cell.angle_gamma   90.00
#
_symmetry.space_group_name_H-M   'P 1'
#
loop_
_entity.id
_entity.type
_entity.pdbx_description
1 polymer ?
#
loop_
_entity_poly.entity_id
_entity_poly.type
_entity_poly.pdbx_seq_one_letter_code
_entity_poly.pdbx_strand_id
1 'polypeptide(L)'
;MEFFFAPGGIHPFDSDWTILPNHLKNFEHSSITLSFFVYAVFALILDRTRPRPAASEGLTILASAAAFAQELFLFHFHSADHMGVGGQYHFILQFIIFVSLLTTLALSWVLFKHPNKCSIV
;
A
#
# COMPACT_ATOMS: atom_id res chain seq x y z
N MET A 1 -2.99 12.22 14.58
CA MET A 1 -2.15 12.39 13.38
C MET A 1 -1.36 13.66 13.59
N GLU A 2 -0.08 13.52 13.93
CA GLU A 2 0.85 14.65 14.04
C GLU A 2 1.32 14.97 12.62
N PHE A 3 0.81 16.06 12.07
CA PHE A 3 1.10 16.53 10.72
C PHE A 3 2.48 17.19 10.75
N PHE A 4 3.50 16.59 10.13
CA PHE A 4 4.82 17.12 9.69
C PHE A 4 5.59 18.22 10.46
N PHE A 5 5.10 18.72 11.60
CA PHE A 5 5.56 19.94 12.24
C PHE A 5 5.93 19.62 13.69
N ALA A 6 7.20 19.24 13.89
CA ALA A 6 7.79 19.29 15.21
C ALA A 6 8.20 20.74 15.53
N PRO A 7 8.07 21.22 16.78
CA PRO A 7 8.52 22.56 17.15
C PRO A 7 10.05 22.56 17.19
N GLY A 8 10.70 22.94 16.08
CA GLY A 8 12.16 23.07 16.01
C GLY A 8 12.81 22.98 14.63
N GLY A 9 12.11 22.55 13.58
CA GLY A 9 12.70 22.50 12.23
C GLY A 9 11.74 21.95 11.19
N ILE A 10 11.63 22.64 10.06
CA ILE A 10 10.67 22.39 8.97
C ILE A 10 11.12 21.23 8.05
N HIS A 11 12.24 20.56 8.34
CA HIS A 11 12.84 19.58 7.43
C HIS A 11 13.01 18.20 8.08
N PRO A 12 12.52 17.11 7.44
CA PRO A 12 12.58 15.76 8.00
C PRO A 12 13.97 15.10 7.92
N PHE A 13 14.91 15.73 7.21
CA PHE A 13 16.28 15.25 7.05
C PHE A 13 17.24 16.13 7.84
N ASP A 14 18.15 15.48 8.55
CA ASP A 14 19.31 16.11 9.18
C ASP A 14 20.35 16.52 8.11
N SER A 15 21.36 17.26 8.53
CA SER A 15 22.50 17.73 7.74
C SER A 15 23.27 16.62 7.01
N ASP A 16 23.17 15.38 7.47
CA ASP A 16 23.75 14.18 6.85
C ASP A 16 22.74 13.37 6.00
N TRP A 17 21.56 13.93 5.73
CA TRP A 17 20.42 13.31 5.03
C TRP A 17 19.78 12.13 5.75
N THR A 18 20.11 11.86 7.01
CA THR A 18 19.41 10.86 7.80
C THR A 18 18.07 11.39 8.30
N ILE A 19 17.10 10.49 8.48
CA ILE A 19 15.82 10.83 9.10
C ILE A 19 15.99 10.68 10.60
N LEU A 20 15.82 11.78 11.33
CA LEU A 20 15.97 11.77 12.78
C LEU A 20 14.90 10.83 13.41
N PRO A 21 15.21 10.02 14.44
CA PRO A 21 14.30 8.98 14.95
C PRO A 21 12.92 9.50 15.40
N ASN A 22 12.86 10.75 15.87
CA ASN A 22 11.62 11.44 16.23
C ASN A 22 10.75 11.84 15.02
N HIS A 23 11.33 11.97 13.83
CA HIS A 23 10.61 12.21 12.56
C HIS A 23 10.29 10.92 11.81
N LEU A 24 10.97 9.81 12.12
CA LEU A 24 10.79 8.52 11.45
C LEU A 24 9.35 8.03 11.52
N LYS A 25 8.72 8.13 12.71
CA LYS A 25 7.32 7.75 12.90
C LYS A 25 6.36 8.56 12.02
N ASN A 26 6.58 9.87 11.88
CA ASN A 26 5.74 10.71 11.03
C ASN A 26 5.97 10.41 9.54
N PHE A 27 7.21 10.10 9.16
CA PHE A 27 7.55 9.70 7.79
C PHE A 27 6.90 8.35 7.42
N GLU A 28 6.96 7.36 8.30
CA GLU A 28 6.29 6.07 8.14
C GLU A 28 4.79 6.24 7.95
N HIS A 29 4.12 6.94 8.88
CA HIS A 29 2.68 7.20 8.79
C HIS A 29 2.29 7.99 7.55
N SER A 30 3.14 8.92 7.11
CA SER A 30 2.91 9.70 5.89
C SER A 30 3.08 8.87 4.64
N SER A 31 4.06 7.95 4.61
CA SER A 31 4.27 7.03 3.49
C SER A 31 3.11 6.03 3.32
N ILE A 32 2.53 5.56 4.44
CA ILE A 32 1.31 4.74 4.43
C ILE A 32 0.14 5.56 3.83
N THR A 33 -0.07 6.78 4.32
CA THR A 33 -1.20 7.63 3.91
C THR A 33 -1.08 8.06 2.44
N LEU A 34 0.13 8.42 1.98
CA LEU A 34 0.40 8.83 0.61
C LEU A 34 0.00 7.74 -0.38
N SER A 35 0.13 6.48 -0.01
CA SER A 35 -0.10 5.39 -0.94
C SER A 35 -1.53 4.92 -1.03
N PHE A 36 -2.29 5.02 0.07
CA PHE A 36 -3.74 4.96 -0.02
C PHE A 36 -4.28 6.10 -0.89
N PHE A 37 -3.71 7.30 -0.77
CA PHE A 37 -4.08 8.44 -1.61
C PHE A 37 -3.75 8.19 -3.10
N VAL A 38 -2.53 7.71 -3.41
CA VAL A 38 -2.15 7.34 -4.78
C VAL A 38 -3.10 6.27 -5.33
N TYR A 39 -3.35 5.18 -4.59
CA TYR A 39 -4.29 4.14 -5.00
C TYR A 39 -5.69 4.72 -5.31
N ALA A 40 -6.24 5.54 -4.41
CA ALA A 40 -7.56 6.14 -4.58
C ALA A 40 -7.63 7.06 -5.81
N VAL A 41 -6.59 7.87 -6.05
CA VAL A 41 -6.50 8.74 -7.23
C VAL A 41 -6.48 7.91 -8.52
N PHE A 42 -5.66 6.85 -8.57
CA PHE A 42 -5.61 5.98 -9.74
C PHE A 42 -6.94 5.24 -9.98
N ALA A 43 -7.56 4.70 -8.93
CA ALA A 43 -8.88 4.07 -9.02
C ALA A 43 -9.93 5.04 -9.58
N LEU A 44 -9.95 6.29 -9.09
CA LEU A 44 -10.88 7.32 -9.56
C LEU A 44 -10.61 7.76 -11.01
N ILE A 45 -9.34 7.87 -11.43
CA ILE A 45 -8.97 8.15 -12.81
C ILE A 45 -9.42 7.01 -13.72
N LEU A 46 -9.19 5.75 -13.34
CA LEU A 46 -9.58 4.57 -14.12
C LEU A 46 -11.10 4.45 -14.26
N ASP A 47 -11.85 4.75 -13.19
CA ASP A 47 -13.31 4.78 -13.22
C ASP A 47 -13.84 5.90 -14.15
N ARG A 48 -13.20 7.08 -14.11
CA ARG A 48 -13.62 8.24 -14.92
C ARG A 48 -13.24 8.16 -16.39
N THR A 49 -12.10 7.56 -16.71
CA THR A 49 -11.57 7.54 -18.09
C THR A 49 -12.25 6.51 -18.99
N ARG A 50 -13.15 5.67 -18.44
CA ARG A 50 -13.82 4.56 -19.15
C ARG A 50 -12.88 3.83 -20.14
N PRO A 51 -11.73 3.29 -19.69
CA PRO A 51 -10.92 2.45 -20.54
C PRO A 51 -11.75 1.28 -21.08
N ARG A 52 -11.31 0.66 -22.18
CA ARG A 52 -11.91 -0.61 -22.65
C ARG A 52 -12.03 -1.58 -21.45
N PRO A 53 -13.15 -2.28 -21.24
CA PRO A 53 -13.41 -3.01 -19.98
C PRO A 53 -12.26 -3.92 -19.51
N ALA A 54 -11.61 -4.62 -20.44
CA ALA A 54 -10.47 -5.48 -20.16
C ALA A 54 -9.21 -4.71 -19.70
N ALA A 55 -8.98 -3.49 -20.20
CA ALA A 55 -7.85 -2.66 -19.79
C ALA A 55 -8.08 -2.07 -18.40
N SER A 56 -9.29 -1.57 -18.10
CA SER A 56 -9.63 -1.05 -16.77
C SER A 56 -9.57 -2.14 -15.69
N GLU A 57 -9.99 -3.36 -16.00
CA GLU A 57 -9.93 -4.49 -15.08
C GLU A 57 -8.49 -4.86 -14.72
N GLY A 58 -7.61 -5.01 -15.72
CA GLY A 58 -6.18 -5.28 -15.50
C GLY A 58 -5.47 -4.17 -14.73
N LEU A 59 -5.76 -2.89 -15.03
CA LEU A 59 -5.21 -1.75 -14.31
C LEU A 59 -5.66 -1.69 -12.85
N THR A 60 -6.92 -2.04 -12.58
CA THR A 60 -7.47 -2.07 -11.21
C THR A 60 -6.81 -3.17 -10.37
N ILE A 61 -6.58 -4.34 -10.97
CA ILE A 61 -5.91 -5.48 -10.31
C ILE A 61 -4.43 -5.18 -10.06
N LEU A 62 -3.76 -4.51 -11.00
CA LEU A 62 -2.39 -4.07 -10.79
C LEU A 62 -2.30 -3.04 -9.65
N ALA A 63 -3.24 -2.10 -9.60
CA ALA A 63 -3.31 -1.10 -8.53
C ALA A 63 -3.58 -1.74 -7.16
N SER A 64 -4.48 -2.73 -7.07
CA SER A 64 -4.74 -3.43 -5.81
C SER A 64 -3.54 -4.29 -5.36
N ALA A 65 -2.86 -4.97 -6.29
CA ALA A 65 -1.64 -5.71 -5.98
C ALA A 65 -0.53 -4.77 -5.46
N ALA A 66 -0.36 -3.60 -6.09
CA ALA A 66 0.58 -2.59 -5.62
C ALA A 66 0.23 -2.08 -4.21
N ALA A 67 -1.05 -1.84 -3.93
CA ALA A 67 -1.51 -1.40 -2.62
C ALA A 67 -1.22 -2.45 -1.52
N PHE A 68 -1.56 -3.72 -1.73
CA PHE A 68 -1.28 -4.78 -0.76
C PHE A 68 0.22 -5.04 -0.56
N ALA A 69 1.02 -5.00 -1.63
CA ALA A 69 2.47 -5.14 -1.52
C ALA A 69 3.07 -4.01 -0.67
N GLN A 70 2.57 -2.80 -0.86
CA GLN A 70 3.06 -1.66 -0.11
C GLN A 70 2.60 -1.66 1.35
N GLU A 71 1.35 -2.04 1.61
CA GLU A 71 0.83 -2.21 2.95
C GLU A 71 1.62 -3.28 3.71
N LEU A 72 1.92 -4.42 3.06
CA LEU A 72 2.74 -5.48 3.64
C LEU A 72 4.14 -4.99 4.02
N PHE A 73 4.79 -4.24 3.13
CA PHE A 73 6.11 -3.68 3.37
C PHE A 73 6.09 -2.71 4.56
N LEU A 74 5.13 -1.77 4.59
CA LEU A 74 5.04 -0.78 5.66
C LEU A 74 4.68 -1.41 7.00
N PHE A 75 3.76 -2.37 7.03
CA PHE A 75 3.47 -3.13 8.25
C PHE A 75 4.68 -3.95 8.71
N HIS A 76 5.48 -4.49 7.80
CA HIS A 76 6.69 -5.23 8.15
C HIS A 76 7.67 -4.36 8.94
N PHE A 77 8.00 -3.17 8.43
CA PHE A 77 8.89 -2.24 9.14
C PHE A 77 8.26 -1.66 10.40
N HIS A 78 6.98 -1.29 10.35
CA HIS A 78 6.26 -0.75 11.51
C HIS A 78 6.16 -1.75 12.67
N SER A 79 6.25 -3.05 12.39
CA SER A 79 6.12 -4.09 13.42
C SER A 79 7.46 -4.64 13.90
N ALA A 80 8.59 -4.10 13.43
CA ALA A 80 9.92 -4.65 13.69
C ALA A 80 10.31 -4.63 15.19
N ASP A 81 9.74 -3.70 15.97
CA ASP A 81 9.99 -3.54 17.41
C ASP A 81 8.79 -3.92 18.29
N HIS A 82 7.68 -4.37 17.70
CA HIS A 82 6.50 -4.81 18.45
C HIS A 82 6.67 -6.23 18.99
N MET A 83 6.67 -6.36 20.33
CA MET A 83 6.79 -7.64 21.04
C MET A 83 5.51 -8.02 21.80
N GLY A 84 5.41 -9.27 22.24
CA GLY A 84 4.26 -9.77 23.01
C GLY A 84 2.96 -9.86 22.19
N VAL A 85 1.82 -9.59 22.82
CA VAL A 85 0.49 -9.68 22.18
C VAL A 85 0.36 -8.69 21.01
N GLY A 86 0.97 -7.51 21.12
CA GLY A 86 1.05 -6.54 20.02
C GLY A 86 1.78 -7.14 18.82
N GLY A 87 2.97 -7.71 19.02
CA GLY A 87 3.71 -8.39 17.95
C GLY A 87 2.93 -9.52 17.28
N GLN A 88 2.21 -10.34 18.07
CA GLN A 88 1.34 -11.41 17.54
C GLN A 88 0.19 -10.87 16.68
N TYR A 89 -0.44 -9.79 17.11
CA TYR A 89 -1.50 -9.13 16.34
C TYR A 89 -0.98 -8.60 15.00
N HIS A 90 0.17 -7.93 15.02
CA HIS A 90 0.82 -7.41 13.82
C HIS A 90 1.25 -8.53 12.86
N PHE A 91 1.74 -9.66 13.38
CA PHE A 91 2.06 -10.83 12.57
C PHE A 91 0.84 -11.39 11.82
N ILE A 92 -0.30 -11.52 12.51
CA ILE A 92 -1.55 -11.99 11.89
C ILE A 92 -2.02 -11.02 10.80
N LEU A 93 -1.94 -9.72 11.05
CA LEU A 93 -2.27 -8.70 10.05
C LEU A 93 -1.39 -8.82 8.80
N GLN A 94 -0.07 -8.93 8.97
CA GLN A 94 0.85 -9.13 7.84
C GLN A 94 0.51 -10.40 7.05
N PHE A 95 0.17 -11.49 7.73
CA PHE A 95 -0.23 -12.73 7.06
C PHE A 95 -1.50 -12.56 6.21
N ILE A 96 -2.51 -11.86 6.73
CA ILE A 96 -3.75 -11.58 6.00
C ILE A 96 -3.45 -10.73 4.75
N ILE A 97 -2.64 -9.67 4.89
CA ILE A 97 -2.25 -8.81 3.76
C ILE A 97 -1.48 -9.62 2.71
N PHE A 98 -0.56 -10.49 3.14
CA PHE A 98 0.21 -11.36 2.24
C PHE A 98 -0.71 -12.32 1.45
N VAL A 99 -1.68 -12.95 2.11
CA VAL A 99 -2.67 -13.80 1.43
C VAL A 99 -3.50 -13.00 0.43
N SER A 100 -3.95 -11.79 0.77
CA SER A 100 -4.66 -10.88 -0.13
C SER A 100 -3.83 -10.46 -1.35
N LEU A 101 -2.53 -10.24 -1.17
CA LEU A 101 -1.61 -9.98 -2.28
C LEU A 101 -1.53 -11.19 -3.23
N LEU A 102 -1.31 -12.39 -2.68
CA LEU A 102 -1.21 -13.60 -3.48
C LEU A 102 -2.49 -13.90 -4.25
N THR A 103 -3.66 -13.75 -3.64
CA THR A 103 -4.94 -13.97 -4.32
C THR A 103 -5.17 -12.95 -5.43
N THR A 104 -4.80 -11.70 -5.22
CA THR A 104 -4.88 -10.64 -6.25
C THR A 104 -3.98 -10.95 -7.45
N LEU A 105 -2.74 -11.40 -7.21
CA LEU A 105 -1.82 -11.81 -8.26
C LEU A 105 -2.30 -13.07 -8.99
N ALA A 106 -2.87 -14.04 -8.27
CA ALA A 106 -3.45 -15.23 -8.87
C ALA A 106 -4.64 -14.89 -9.79
N LEU A 107 -5.51 -13.97 -9.37
CA LEU A 107 -6.61 -13.47 -10.20
C LEU A 107 -6.08 -12.76 -11.45
N SER A 108 -5.06 -11.91 -11.30
CA SER A 108 -4.37 -11.28 -12.43
C SER A 108 -3.86 -12.29 -13.44
N TRP A 109 -3.23 -13.37 -12.95
CA TRP A 109 -2.68 -14.42 -13.80
C TRP A 109 -3.77 -15.19 -14.55
N VAL A 110 -4.90 -15.50 -13.89
CA VAL A 110 -6.04 -16.17 -14.51
C VAL A 110 -6.65 -15.32 -15.63
N LEU A 111 -6.84 -14.02 -15.39
CA LEU A 111 -7.39 -13.09 -16.39
C LEU A 111 -6.44 -12.91 -17.58
N PHE A 112 -5.14 -12.82 -17.33
CA PHE A 112 -4.12 -12.75 -18.39
C PHE A 112 -4.13 -14.01 -19.27
N LYS A 113 -4.36 -15.20 -18.68
CA LYS A 113 -4.42 -16.47 -19.40
C LYS A 113 -5.71 -16.66 -20.22
N HIS A 114 -6.81 -15.98 -19.82
CA HIS A 114 -8.11 -16.14 -20.45
C HIS A 114 -8.78 -14.78 -20.80
N PRO A 115 -8.21 -14.01 -21.74
CA PRO A 115 -8.66 -12.64 -22.05
C PRO A 115 -10.08 -12.54 -22.62
N ASN A 116 -10.67 -13.66 -23.07
CA ASN A 116 -12.02 -13.70 -23.65
C ASN A 116 -13.13 -14.09 -22.65
N LYS A 117 -12.80 -14.28 -21.36
CA LYS A 117 -13.77 -14.61 -20.30
C LYS A 117 -14.17 -13.40 -19.44
N CYS A 118 -14.09 -12.17 -19.97
CA CYS A 118 -14.71 -10.98 -19.37
C CYS A 118 -16.24 -11.08 -19.46
N SER A 119 -16.85 -11.93 -18.64
CA SER A 119 -18.22 -11.80 -18.17
C SER A 119 -18.44 -12.83 -17.09
N ILE A 120 -17.93 -12.56 -15.89
CA ILE A 120 -18.44 -13.20 -14.68
C ILE A 120 -18.86 -12.05 -13.77
N VAL A 121 -20.09 -11.60 -14.00
CA VAL A 121 -20.96 -11.05 -12.94
C VAL A 121 -21.60 -12.25 -12.25
#